data_AF-A0A1F8RGP7-F1
#
_entry.id   AF-A0A1F8RGP7-F1
#
_cell.length_a   1.000
_cell.length_b   1.000
_cell.length_c   1.000
_cell.angle_alpha   90.00
_cell.angle_beta   90.00
_cell.angle_gamma   90.00
#
_symmetry.space_group_name_H-M   'P 1'
#
loop_
_entity.id
_entity.type
_entity.pdbx_description
1 polymer ?
#
loop_
_entity_poly.entity_id
_entity_poly.type
_entity_poly.pdbx_seq_one_letter_code
_entity_poly.pdbx_strand_id
1 'polypeptide(L)'
;MDLHLHTPASSDFQEPEATFLDVLRRAEARGLAAIAFADHNTVAGYRRMQEDIAFLEQLGRSGRLTDEERRRLEEYRTLLKKVVVFPAFEFTATLGFHITGIFPPSKSIREIEHILLDLNVPVDQLDLGSATVGATADVLTAYRRIHEGGGLAIASHANSSNGVALRGFDFGGQTKIAYTQDPHLAALEVTDLEQRGRHSTAAFFSGTKPEYPRRMHCIQGSDAHRLRADPSNRKNLGVGDRATDVSLPELSFEALQELFESDDFARTRPHQAAREEAFDFIQQARSEGPSINQDFHDSLTVRGGKLYEIIADVCAFANANGGMLYVGVSPNPKEPPLGIASPAQAVEQLEKELSAKISPELHCTVDVQETGGKKVIRIIVPRGDDPPYAVDDNKIYIRDESETGVAVRDEIVDLVLRGQRRALTEVEPAAAAVPPAEAPEPPAGGEKPAPLLAAPRTGVEVVSSEDRDGTRYYTMRDLRNGNVVKNVTQASARRLWHYAITEFSALPPHDKLNWVGDLALLKKRSHRGVSRYDLLQRTPQGVRAFFGVTQDGIHGEWKLVVGPEEE
;
A
#
# COMPACT_ATOMS: atom_id res chain seq x y z
N MET A 1 -5.35 14.76 -11.49
CA MET A 1 -6.44 14.99 -10.51
C MET A 1 -5.86 15.54 -9.22
N ASP A 2 -6.63 16.33 -8.48
CA ASP A 2 -6.30 16.81 -7.13
C ASP A 2 -7.46 16.49 -6.18
N LEU A 3 -7.33 15.38 -5.45
CA LEU A 3 -8.43 14.82 -4.66
C LEU A 3 -8.48 15.34 -3.22
N HIS A 4 -7.65 16.32 -2.87
CA HIS A 4 -7.64 16.91 -1.54
C HIS A 4 -7.36 18.41 -1.65
N LEU A 5 -8.42 19.21 -1.61
CA LEU A 5 -8.35 20.65 -1.48
C LEU A 5 -9.54 21.17 -0.66
N HIS A 6 -9.32 22.31 -0.02
CA HIS A 6 -10.33 23.01 0.75
C HIS A 6 -10.94 24.13 -0.08
N THR A 7 -12.11 24.57 0.34
CA THR A 7 -12.85 25.67 -0.26
C THR A 7 -13.10 26.76 0.78
N PRO A 8 -13.68 27.90 0.40
CA PRO A 8 -14.12 28.92 1.36
C PRO A 8 -15.15 28.45 2.40
N ALA A 9 -15.66 27.22 2.30
CA ALA A 9 -16.48 26.62 3.35
C ALA A 9 -15.65 26.01 4.49
N SER A 10 -14.36 25.78 4.32
CA SER A 10 -13.42 25.43 5.39
C SER A 10 -13.07 26.70 6.20
N SER A 11 -13.10 26.59 7.53
CA SER A 11 -12.90 27.72 8.45
C SER A 11 -11.50 28.35 8.39
N ASP A 12 -10.53 27.59 7.90
CA ASP A 12 -9.12 27.94 7.76
C ASP A 12 -8.71 28.25 6.32
N PHE A 13 -9.67 28.37 5.40
CA PHE A 13 -9.40 28.85 4.05
C PHE A 13 -8.91 30.31 4.10
N GLN A 14 -7.72 30.55 3.58
CA GLN A 14 -6.95 31.78 3.80
C GLN A 14 -7.47 32.97 2.98
N GLU A 15 -8.32 32.71 1.98
CA GLU A 15 -8.87 33.70 1.06
C GLU A 15 -10.42 33.70 1.15
N PRO A 16 -11.02 34.29 2.21
CA PRO A 16 -12.46 34.16 2.46
C PRO A 16 -13.36 34.81 1.39
N GLU A 17 -12.82 35.75 0.62
CA GLU A 17 -13.52 36.40 -0.51
C GLU A 17 -13.46 35.57 -1.81
N ALA A 18 -12.67 34.49 -1.84
CA ALA A 18 -12.61 33.61 -3.00
C ALA A 18 -13.97 32.94 -3.21
N THR A 19 -14.34 32.73 -4.47
CA THR A 19 -15.57 32.02 -4.81
C THR A 19 -15.26 30.58 -5.24
N PHE A 20 -16.28 29.71 -5.23
CA PHE A 20 -16.16 28.37 -5.83
C PHE A 20 -15.75 28.42 -7.31
N LEU A 21 -16.16 29.47 -8.05
CA LEU A 21 -15.71 29.67 -9.42
C LEU A 21 -14.21 29.94 -9.51
N ASP A 22 -13.62 30.65 -8.55
CA ASP A 22 -12.19 30.91 -8.55
C ASP A 22 -11.38 29.63 -8.31
N VAL A 23 -11.88 28.73 -7.46
CA VAL A 23 -11.33 27.38 -7.27
C VAL A 23 -11.40 26.59 -8.59
N LEU A 24 -12.56 26.60 -9.27
CA LEU A 24 -12.74 25.89 -10.55
C LEU A 24 -11.86 26.47 -11.68
N ARG A 25 -11.78 27.81 -11.80
CA ARG A 25 -10.89 28.50 -12.73
C ARG A 25 -9.44 28.11 -12.48
N ARG A 26 -9.05 28.03 -11.21
CA ARG A 26 -7.70 27.66 -10.83
C ARG A 26 -7.40 26.21 -11.17
N ALA A 27 -8.33 25.29 -10.91
CA ALA A 27 -8.21 23.89 -11.30
C ALA A 27 -8.08 23.72 -12.82
N GLU A 28 -8.89 24.43 -13.60
CA GLU A 28 -8.81 24.43 -15.07
C GLU A 28 -7.49 25.02 -15.58
N ALA A 29 -7.04 26.14 -15.01
CA ALA A 29 -5.75 26.75 -15.34
C ALA A 29 -4.54 25.86 -14.98
N ARG A 30 -4.71 24.93 -14.03
CA ARG A 30 -3.74 23.90 -13.66
C ARG A 30 -3.85 22.63 -14.50
N GLY A 31 -4.80 22.56 -15.44
CA GLY A 31 -5.01 21.41 -16.30
C GLY A 31 -5.59 20.20 -15.58
N LEU A 32 -6.26 20.40 -14.44
CA LEU A 32 -6.86 19.32 -13.68
C LEU A 32 -8.17 18.86 -14.34
N ALA A 33 -8.28 17.58 -14.64
CA ALA A 33 -9.53 16.99 -15.12
C ALA A 33 -10.53 16.67 -14.00
N ALA A 34 -10.04 16.46 -12.77
CA ALA A 34 -10.87 16.14 -11.62
C ALA A 34 -10.30 16.73 -10.33
N ILE A 35 -11.20 17.19 -9.46
CA ILE A 35 -10.93 17.69 -8.12
C ILE A 35 -11.96 17.17 -7.09
N ALA A 36 -11.63 17.21 -5.81
CA ALA A 36 -12.59 16.93 -4.73
C ALA A 36 -12.61 18.07 -3.71
N PHE A 37 -13.80 18.54 -3.32
CA PHE A 37 -13.95 19.54 -2.26
C PHE A 37 -13.97 18.82 -0.92
N ALA A 38 -12.83 18.77 -0.24
CA ALA A 38 -12.62 18.02 0.99
C ALA A 38 -12.51 18.96 2.20
N ASP A 39 -13.52 19.81 2.41
CA ASP A 39 -13.54 20.71 3.55
C ASP A 39 -13.56 19.95 4.89
N HIS A 40 -13.01 20.57 5.94
CA HIS A 40 -12.90 19.93 7.25
C HIS A 40 -14.26 19.57 7.87
N ASN A 41 -14.51 18.28 8.08
CA ASN A 41 -15.70 17.74 8.74
C ASN A 41 -17.04 18.21 8.13
N THR A 42 -17.04 18.59 6.85
CA THR A 42 -18.22 19.10 6.16
C THR A 42 -18.19 18.83 4.66
N VAL A 43 -19.37 18.73 4.05
CA VAL A 43 -19.57 18.73 2.59
C VAL A 43 -20.16 20.08 2.12
N ALA A 44 -20.17 21.10 2.98
CA ALA A 44 -20.84 22.38 2.74
C ALA A 44 -20.30 23.14 1.53
N GLY A 45 -19.01 23.05 1.21
CA GLY A 45 -18.45 23.70 0.01
C GLY A 45 -19.09 23.17 -1.27
N TYR A 46 -19.20 21.84 -1.38
CA TYR A 46 -19.88 21.20 -2.51
C TYR A 46 -21.37 21.55 -2.54
N ARG A 47 -22.05 21.47 -1.38
CA ARG A 47 -23.48 21.83 -1.24
C ARG A 47 -23.75 23.26 -1.70
N ARG A 48 -23.00 24.24 -1.18
CA ARG A 48 -23.16 25.67 -1.51
C ARG A 48 -22.90 25.95 -2.99
N MET A 49 -21.91 25.29 -3.60
CA MET A 49 -21.69 25.38 -5.05
C MET A 49 -22.91 24.88 -5.85
N GLN A 50 -23.49 23.73 -5.46
CA GLN A 50 -24.69 23.18 -6.12
C GLN A 50 -25.92 24.08 -5.92
N GLU A 51 -26.12 24.62 -4.71
CA GLU A 51 -27.19 25.57 -4.40
C GLU A 51 -27.07 26.85 -5.23
N ASP A 52 -25.87 27.41 -5.35
CA ASP A 52 -25.58 28.57 -6.19
C ASP A 52 -25.96 28.32 -7.66
N ILE A 53 -25.55 27.17 -8.21
CA ILE A 53 -25.89 26.77 -9.58
C ILE A 53 -27.41 26.61 -9.73
N ALA A 54 -28.05 25.86 -8.83
CA ALA A 54 -29.49 25.61 -8.88
C ALA A 54 -30.31 26.92 -8.80
N PHE A 55 -29.87 27.86 -7.96
CA PHE A 55 -30.46 29.19 -7.84
C PHE A 55 -30.37 29.97 -9.16
N LEU A 56 -29.17 30.01 -9.77
CA LEU A 56 -28.97 30.67 -11.07
C LEU A 56 -29.81 30.00 -12.18
N GLU A 57 -29.92 28.68 -12.19
CA GLU A 57 -30.75 27.96 -13.15
C GLU A 57 -32.24 28.27 -12.97
N GLN A 58 -32.72 28.37 -11.73
CA GLN A 58 -34.10 28.76 -11.43
C GLN A 58 -34.39 30.19 -11.90
N LEU A 59 -33.47 31.13 -11.64
CA LEU A 59 -33.58 32.50 -12.17
C LEU A 59 -33.65 32.48 -13.71
N GLY A 60 -32.85 31.63 -14.36
CA GLY A 60 -32.86 31.48 -15.80
C GLY A 60 -34.18 30.97 -16.35
N ARG A 61 -34.76 29.93 -15.73
CA ARG A 61 -36.09 29.41 -16.10
C ARG A 61 -37.20 30.44 -15.92
N SER A 62 -37.08 31.30 -14.91
CA SER A 62 -38.06 32.37 -14.65
C SER A 62 -37.84 33.64 -15.49
N GLY A 63 -36.80 33.69 -16.33
CA GLY A 63 -36.48 34.86 -17.16
C GLY A 63 -35.95 36.06 -16.35
N ARG A 64 -35.46 35.82 -15.13
CA ARG A 64 -35.02 36.86 -14.17
C ARG A 64 -33.50 37.00 -14.03
N LEU A 65 -32.72 36.27 -14.84
CA LEU A 65 -31.26 36.39 -14.85
C LEU A 65 -30.83 37.78 -15.31
N THR A 66 -29.98 38.41 -14.52
CA THR A 66 -29.16 39.53 -14.97
C THR A 66 -28.06 39.06 -15.94
N ASP A 67 -27.43 39.98 -16.66
CA ASP A 67 -26.33 39.66 -17.56
C ASP A 67 -25.11 39.07 -16.84
N GLU A 68 -24.85 39.53 -15.61
CA GLU A 68 -23.76 39.03 -14.77
C GLU A 68 -24.03 37.60 -14.31
N GLU A 69 -25.23 37.33 -13.77
CA GLU A 69 -25.63 35.99 -13.35
C GLU A 69 -25.67 35.00 -14.52
N ARG A 70 -26.08 35.47 -15.71
CA ARG A 70 -26.04 34.66 -16.93
C ARG A 70 -24.62 34.23 -17.27
N ARG A 71 -23.66 35.17 -17.27
CA ARG A 71 -22.24 34.87 -17.49
C ARG A 71 -21.70 33.91 -16.43
N ARG A 72 -22.05 34.13 -15.16
CA ARG A 72 -21.66 33.25 -14.04
C ARG A 72 -22.16 31.81 -14.23
N LEU A 73 -23.43 31.64 -14.62
CA LEU A 73 -24.01 30.32 -14.88
C LEU A 73 -23.38 29.64 -16.10
N GLU A 74 -23.13 30.38 -17.18
CA GLU A 74 -22.44 29.88 -18.38
C GLU A 74 -21.01 29.45 -18.06
N GLU A 75 -20.33 30.17 -17.18
CA GLU A 75 -18.99 29.84 -16.72
C GLU A 75 -18.97 28.56 -15.88
N TYR A 76 -19.87 28.40 -14.90
CA TYR A 76 -20.04 27.13 -14.18
C TYR A 76 -20.24 25.96 -15.15
N ARG A 77 -21.15 26.11 -16.11
CA ARG A 77 -21.43 25.07 -17.11
C ARG A 77 -20.21 24.74 -17.98
N THR A 78 -19.37 25.73 -18.27
CA THR A 78 -18.16 25.53 -19.07
C THR A 78 -17.07 24.83 -18.28
N LEU A 79 -16.85 25.25 -17.02
CA LEU A 79 -15.84 24.67 -16.15
C LEU A 79 -16.20 23.24 -15.73
N LEU A 80 -17.46 22.99 -15.36
CA LEU A 80 -17.92 21.65 -14.96
C LEU A 80 -18.00 20.64 -16.11
N LYS A 81 -17.88 21.09 -17.37
CA LYS A 81 -17.66 20.20 -18.52
C LYS A 81 -16.20 19.76 -18.67
N LYS A 82 -15.26 20.52 -18.10
CA LYS A 82 -13.81 20.27 -18.18
C LYS A 82 -13.25 19.62 -16.93
N VAL A 83 -13.80 19.98 -15.77
CA VAL A 83 -13.34 19.55 -14.44
C VAL A 83 -14.48 18.85 -13.72
N VAL A 84 -14.32 17.56 -13.44
CA VAL A 84 -15.22 16.81 -12.56
C VAL A 84 -14.96 17.23 -11.12
N VAL A 85 -16.01 17.55 -10.36
CA VAL A 85 -15.92 17.89 -8.95
C VAL A 85 -16.59 16.79 -8.15
N PHE A 86 -15.82 16.08 -7.33
CA PHE A 86 -16.34 15.07 -6.41
C PHE A 86 -16.79 15.71 -5.10
N PRO A 87 -17.98 15.34 -4.58
CA PRO A 87 -18.33 15.63 -3.19
C PRO A 87 -17.40 14.86 -2.26
N ALA A 88 -16.80 15.56 -1.30
CA ALA A 88 -15.90 14.97 -0.32
C ALA A 88 -15.95 15.72 1.02
N PHE A 89 -15.22 15.22 2.00
CA PHE A 89 -14.88 15.90 3.25
C PHE A 89 -13.51 15.41 3.73
N GLU A 90 -12.82 16.21 4.53
CA GLU A 90 -11.68 15.76 5.33
C GLU A 90 -12.11 15.62 6.79
N PHE A 91 -12.27 14.39 7.26
CA PHE A 91 -12.74 14.07 8.59
C PHE A 91 -11.58 13.99 9.59
N THR A 92 -11.75 14.64 10.73
CA THR A 92 -10.83 14.57 11.85
C THR A 92 -11.27 13.45 12.80
N ALA A 93 -10.58 12.32 12.74
CA ALA A 93 -10.78 11.17 13.62
C ALA A 93 -10.19 11.42 15.02
N THR A 94 -10.50 10.51 15.95
CA THR A 94 -9.90 10.50 17.30
C THR A 94 -8.37 10.63 17.23
N LEU A 95 -7.77 11.36 18.17
CA LEU A 95 -6.34 11.71 18.19
C LEU A 95 -5.90 12.69 17.10
N GLY A 96 -6.84 13.25 16.33
CA GLY A 96 -6.57 14.30 15.35
C GLY A 96 -6.10 13.79 14.00
N PHE A 97 -6.32 12.51 13.68
CA PHE A 97 -5.95 11.98 12.36
C PHE A 97 -6.91 12.43 11.28
N HIS A 98 -6.41 12.75 10.09
CA HIS A 98 -7.25 13.20 8.99
C HIS A 98 -7.51 12.08 7.98
N ILE A 99 -8.78 11.94 7.59
CA ILE A 99 -9.27 10.94 6.65
C ILE A 99 -10.16 11.61 5.62
N THR A 100 -9.81 11.53 4.34
CA THR A 100 -10.62 12.06 3.25
C THR A 100 -11.64 11.02 2.82
N GLY A 101 -12.92 11.39 2.81
CA GLY A 101 -14.00 10.60 2.21
C GLY A 101 -14.42 11.22 0.89
N ILE A 102 -14.35 10.48 -0.21
CA ILE A 102 -14.74 10.94 -1.56
C ILE A 102 -15.94 10.12 -2.03
N PHE A 103 -16.95 10.76 -2.62
CA PHE A 103 -18.20 10.12 -3.02
C PHE A 103 -18.52 10.37 -4.50
N PRO A 104 -19.35 9.52 -5.13
CA PRO A 104 -19.79 9.76 -6.50
C PRO A 104 -20.64 11.04 -6.56
N PRO A 105 -20.60 11.83 -7.66
CA PRO A 105 -21.41 13.05 -7.80
C PRO A 105 -22.92 12.82 -7.73
N SER A 106 -23.37 11.57 -7.88
CA SER A 106 -24.77 11.15 -7.75
C SER A 106 -25.20 10.91 -6.29
N LYS A 107 -24.26 10.83 -5.33
CA LYS A 107 -24.55 10.62 -3.91
C LYS A 107 -25.29 11.84 -3.35
N SER A 108 -26.35 11.60 -2.58
CA SER A 108 -27.08 12.70 -1.95
C SER A 108 -26.23 13.37 -0.88
N ILE A 109 -26.21 14.70 -0.88
CA ILE A 109 -25.55 15.52 0.15
C ILE A 109 -26.02 15.10 1.56
N ARG A 110 -27.32 14.80 1.72
CA ARG A 110 -27.88 14.36 3.02
C ARG A 110 -27.37 13.01 3.47
N GLU A 111 -27.07 12.10 2.54
CA GLU A 111 -26.46 10.83 2.90
C GLU A 111 -25.01 11.03 3.36
N ILE A 112 -24.27 11.95 2.73
CA ILE A 112 -22.89 12.30 3.14
C ILE A 112 -22.90 12.98 4.52
N GLU A 113 -23.83 13.91 4.77
CA GLU A 113 -24.03 14.52 6.09
C GLU A 113 -24.41 13.46 7.14
N HIS A 114 -25.22 12.47 6.79
CA HIS A 114 -25.56 11.38 7.69
C HIS A 114 -24.33 10.53 8.07
N ILE A 115 -23.42 10.27 7.13
CA ILE A 115 -22.15 9.61 7.41
C ILE A 115 -21.32 10.43 8.43
N LEU A 116 -21.26 11.75 8.28
CA LEU A 116 -20.55 12.61 9.25
C LEU A 116 -21.19 12.55 10.65
N LEU A 117 -22.53 12.50 10.73
CA LEU A 117 -23.24 12.30 12.01
C LEU A 117 -22.93 10.94 12.64
N ASP A 118 -22.88 9.87 11.84
CA ASP A 118 -22.52 8.52 12.30
C ASP A 118 -21.05 8.44 12.77
N LEU A 119 -20.21 9.35 12.29
CA LEU A 119 -18.83 9.56 12.74
C LEU A 119 -18.72 10.49 13.96
N ASN A 120 -19.85 10.84 14.56
CA ASN A 120 -19.99 11.73 15.73
C ASN A 120 -19.55 13.18 15.47
N VAL A 121 -19.61 13.67 14.23
CA VAL A 121 -19.51 15.12 13.98
C VAL A 121 -20.78 15.79 14.52
N PRO A 122 -20.65 16.79 15.43
CA PRO A 122 -21.83 17.45 15.97
C PRO A 122 -22.64 18.18 14.89
N VAL A 123 -23.97 18.15 15.02
CA VAL A 123 -24.90 18.76 14.05
C VAL A 123 -24.58 20.25 13.81
N ASP A 124 -24.22 20.98 14.86
CA ASP A 124 -23.87 22.40 14.80
C ASP A 124 -22.51 22.68 14.12
N GLN A 125 -21.69 21.66 13.89
CA GLN A 125 -20.39 21.77 13.23
C GLN A 125 -20.45 21.44 11.73
N LEU A 126 -21.53 20.81 11.26
CA LEU A 126 -21.66 20.32 9.88
C LEU A 126 -21.57 21.41 8.81
N ASP A 127 -21.76 22.69 9.15
CA ASP A 127 -21.71 23.81 8.19
C ASP A 127 -20.50 24.73 8.37
N LEU A 128 -19.64 24.46 9.36
CA LEU A 128 -18.57 25.38 9.79
C LEU A 128 -17.22 25.11 9.14
N GLY A 129 -16.97 23.88 8.66
CA GLY A 129 -15.67 23.54 8.10
C GLY A 129 -14.54 23.58 9.14
N SER A 130 -14.83 23.18 10.38
CA SER A 130 -13.87 23.23 11.49
C SER A 130 -13.02 21.96 11.53
N ALA A 131 -11.69 22.10 11.57
CA ALA A 131 -10.78 20.99 11.86
C ALA A 131 -10.90 20.50 13.32
N THR A 132 -11.41 21.35 14.22
CA THR A 132 -11.56 21.02 15.64
C THR A 132 -13.02 20.72 15.94
N VAL A 133 -13.37 19.46 15.78
CA VAL A 133 -14.62 18.87 16.24
C VAL A 133 -14.33 18.04 17.49
N GLY A 134 -15.33 17.83 18.35
CA GLY A 134 -15.16 17.19 19.67
C GLY A 134 -14.71 15.72 19.62
N ALA A 135 -15.28 14.87 20.48
CA ALA A 135 -14.95 13.45 20.48
C ALA A 135 -15.58 12.73 19.28
N THR A 136 -14.85 12.64 18.17
CA THR A 136 -15.26 11.95 16.94
C THR A 136 -14.84 10.48 16.93
N ALA A 137 -15.35 9.71 15.95
CA ALA A 137 -15.00 8.30 15.74
C ALA A 137 -13.50 8.07 15.44
N ASP A 138 -13.03 6.84 15.66
CA ASP A 138 -11.66 6.42 15.37
C ASP A 138 -11.42 6.19 13.86
N VAL A 139 -10.15 6.05 13.47
CA VAL A 139 -9.69 5.88 12.09
C VAL A 139 -10.32 4.66 11.39
N LEU A 140 -10.39 3.51 12.05
CA LEU A 140 -10.90 2.28 11.44
C LEU A 140 -12.43 2.37 11.25
N THR A 141 -13.12 2.98 12.22
CA THR A 141 -14.55 3.28 12.08
C THR A 141 -14.79 4.26 10.93
N ALA A 142 -13.95 5.28 10.76
CA ALA A 142 -14.04 6.22 9.64
C ALA A 142 -13.94 5.51 8.28
N TYR A 143 -12.92 4.68 8.08
CA TYR A 143 -12.75 3.94 6.83
C TYR A 143 -13.96 3.07 6.50
N ARG A 144 -14.42 2.27 7.47
CA ARG A 144 -15.57 1.39 7.29
C ARG A 144 -16.85 2.17 6.95
N ARG A 145 -17.16 3.25 7.66
CA ARG A 145 -18.38 4.04 7.42
C ARG A 145 -18.37 4.76 6.08
N ILE A 146 -17.22 5.30 5.66
CA ILE A 146 -17.07 5.90 4.33
C ILE A 146 -17.30 4.84 3.25
N HIS A 147 -16.68 3.66 3.40
CA HIS A 147 -16.81 2.56 2.46
C HIS A 147 -18.25 2.02 2.38
N GLU A 148 -18.89 1.71 3.52
CA GLU A 148 -20.30 1.30 3.61
C GLU A 148 -21.25 2.35 3.01
N GLY A 149 -20.89 3.62 3.11
CA GLY A 149 -21.58 4.75 2.49
C GLY A 149 -21.43 4.85 0.97
N GLY A 150 -20.62 4.00 0.35
CA GLY A 150 -20.31 4.03 -1.09
C GLY A 150 -19.27 5.10 -1.46
N GLY A 151 -18.42 5.49 -0.51
CA GLY A 151 -17.29 6.40 -0.72
C GLY A 151 -15.95 5.70 -0.72
N LEU A 152 -14.92 6.40 -1.19
CA LEU A 152 -13.52 6.02 -1.10
C LEU A 152 -12.90 6.67 0.15
N ALA A 153 -12.40 5.85 1.06
CA ALA A 153 -11.64 6.31 2.21
C ALA A 153 -10.16 6.43 1.85
N ILE A 154 -9.58 7.62 2.05
CA ILE A 154 -8.17 7.91 1.78
C ILE A 154 -7.54 8.44 3.06
N ALA A 155 -6.39 7.89 3.44
CA ALA A 155 -5.64 8.44 4.56
C ALA A 155 -4.94 9.73 4.09
N SER A 156 -5.43 10.87 4.57
CA SER A 156 -4.95 12.20 4.17
C SER A 156 -3.52 12.39 4.62
N HIS A 157 -2.69 12.97 3.73
CA HIS A 157 -1.28 13.35 3.97
C HIS A 157 -0.57 12.43 4.98
N ALA A 158 -0.67 11.12 4.76
CA ALA A 158 -0.45 10.06 5.74
C ALA A 158 0.93 10.10 6.39
N ASN A 159 1.95 10.64 5.71
CA ASN A 159 3.31 10.76 6.21
C ASN A 159 3.66 12.14 6.82
N SER A 160 2.67 13.01 6.98
CA SER A 160 2.78 14.37 7.53
C SER A 160 1.97 14.51 8.83
N SER A 161 1.99 15.70 9.43
CA SER A 161 1.19 16.06 10.61
C SER A 161 -0.26 15.62 10.43
N ASN A 162 -0.87 15.05 11.47
CA ASN A 162 -2.23 14.47 11.44
C ASN A 162 -2.40 13.25 10.50
N GLY A 163 -1.31 12.77 9.89
CA GLY A 163 -1.30 11.56 9.07
C GLY A 163 -1.11 10.28 9.89
N VAL A 164 -1.79 9.21 9.46
CA VAL A 164 -1.79 7.89 10.14
C VAL A 164 -0.47 7.12 10.04
N ALA A 165 0.46 7.58 9.19
CA ALA A 165 1.72 6.93 8.88
C ALA A 165 2.96 7.80 9.16
N LEU A 166 2.84 8.81 10.02
CA LEU A 166 3.95 9.67 10.42
C LEU A 166 5.19 8.84 10.84
N ARG A 167 6.38 9.29 10.45
CA ARG A 167 7.65 8.70 10.88
C ARG A 167 8.04 9.31 12.23
N GLY A 168 8.33 8.46 13.22
CA GLY A 168 8.85 8.89 14.52
C GLY A 168 7.81 9.36 15.53
N PHE A 169 6.52 9.12 15.29
CA PHE A 169 5.48 9.30 16.30
C PHE A 169 5.20 7.97 17.01
N ASP A 170 5.15 7.98 18.34
CA ASP A 170 5.05 6.80 19.20
C ASP A 170 3.61 6.25 19.33
N PHE A 171 2.83 6.21 18.24
CA PHE A 171 1.65 5.33 18.22
C PHE A 171 2.17 3.92 17.88
N GLY A 172 1.94 2.95 18.77
CA GLY A 172 2.54 1.60 18.68
C GLY A 172 2.43 0.98 17.29
N GLY A 173 3.46 0.22 16.87
CA GLY A 173 3.57 -0.30 15.51
C GLY A 173 2.37 -1.11 15.00
N GLN A 174 1.60 -1.75 15.90
CA GLN A 174 0.36 -2.45 15.57
C GLN A 174 -0.74 -1.50 15.09
N THR A 175 -0.88 -0.33 15.70
CA THR A 175 -1.87 0.69 15.30
C THR A 175 -1.57 1.21 13.90
N LYS A 176 -0.30 1.48 13.60
CA LYS A 176 0.12 1.92 12.26
C LYS A 176 -0.19 0.87 11.19
N ILE A 177 0.05 -0.41 11.49
CA ILE A 177 -0.31 -1.52 10.60
C ILE A 177 -1.82 -1.53 10.37
N ALA A 178 -2.62 -1.52 11.44
CA ALA A 178 -4.08 -1.50 11.34
C ALA A 178 -4.57 -0.33 10.47
N TYR A 179 -4.07 0.89 10.70
CA TYR A 179 -4.52 2.09 9.98
C TYR A 179 -4.08 2.17 8.53
N THR A 180 -3.05 1.42 8.11
CA THR A 180 -2.49 1.49 6.75
C THR A 180 -2.73 0.24 5.92
N GLN A 181 -3.25 -0.83 6.54
CA GLN A 181 -3.51 -2.12 5.91
C GLN A 181 -4.98 -2.54 6.05
N ASP A 182 -5.84 -1.67 6.60
CA ASP A 182 -7.28 -1.91 6.70
C ASP A 182 -7.90 -2.14 5.31
N PRO A 183 -8.75 -3.17 5.12
CA PRO A 183 -9.37 -3.46 3.82
C PRO A 183 -10.22 -2.33 3.23
N HIS A 184 -10.83 -1.48 4.07
CA HIS A 184 -11.69 -0.38 3.62
C HIS A 184 -10.91 0.87 3.20
N LEU A 185 -9.60 0.91 3.45
CA LEU A 185 -8.72 1.98 2.99
C LEU A 185 -8.41 1.81 1.50
N ALA A 186 -8.74 2.82 0.68
CA ALA A 186 -8.54 2.80 -0.76
C ALA A 186 -7.12 3.22 -1.17
N ALA A 187 -6.60 4.31 -0.58
CA ALA A 187 -5.29 4.84 -0.92
C ALA A 187 -4.64 5.58 0.27
N LEU A 188 -3.33 5.76 0.17
CA LEU A 188 -2.55 6.65 1.04
C LEU A 188 -2.22 7.92 0.26
N GLU A 189 -2.68 9.07 0.73
CA GLU A 189 -2.17 10.34 0.23
C GLU A 189 -0.83 10.63 0.90
N VAL A 190 0.22 10.87 0.13
CA VAL A 190 1.58 11.07 0.65
C VAL A 190 2.19 12.36 0.11
N THR A 191 3.04 12.99 0.92
CA THR A 191 3.66 14.28 0.58
C THR A 191 5.00 14.15 -0.14
N ASP A 192 5.53 12.93 -0.25
CA ASP A 192 6.85 12.61 -0.79
C ASP A 192 6.81 11.72 -2.05
N LEU A 193 5.66 11.66 -2.75
CA LEU A 193 5.46 10.74 -3.88
C LEU A 193 6.44 10.98 -5.05
N GLU A 194 6.91 12.22 -5.22
CA GLU A 194 7.92 12.59 -6.23
C GLU A 194 9.34 12.11 -5.88
N GLN A 195 9.59 11.81 -4.60
CA GLN A 195 10.91 11.38 -4.15
C GLN A 195 11.19 9.95 -4.61
N ARG A 196 12.34 9.75 -5.26
CA ARG A 196 12.81 8.43 -5.67
C ARG A 196 13.68 7.80 -4.60
N GLY A 197 13.52 6.49 -4.40
CA GLY A 197 14.41 5.68 -3.56
C GLY A 197 13.68 4.89 -2.48
N ARG A 198 14.45 4.04 -1.78
CA ARG A 198 13.94 3.10 -0.77
C ARG A 198 13.31 3.76 0.45
N HIS A 199 13.63 5.03 0.69
CA HIS A 199 13.13 5.79 1.82
C HIS A 199 11.85 6.57 1.52
N SER A 200 11.23 6.45 0.34
CA SER A 200 9.92 7.08 0.09
C SER A 200 8.80 6.33 0.81
N THR A 201 7.68 7.01 1.07
CA THR A 201 6.49 6.38 1.67
C THR A 201 5.90 5.30 0.76
N ALA A 202 5.88 5.53 -0.55
CA ALA A 202 5.43 4.53 -1.52
C ALA A 202 6.29 3.26 -1.52
N ALA A 203 7.62 3.38 -1.40
CA ALA A 203 8.50 2.23 -1.27
C ALA A 203 8.26 1.45 0.03
N PHE A 204 7.91 2.15 1.12
CA PHE A 204 7.60 1.52 2.41
C PHE A 204 6.33 0.66 2.34
N PHE A 205 5.26 1.16 1.70
CA PHE A 205 3.98 0.45 1.53
C PHE A 205 3.90 -0.33 0.20
N SER A 206 5.05 -0.82 -0.25
CA SER A 206 5.16 -1.57 -1.51
C SER A 206 4.65 -3.01 -1.40
N GLY A 207 4.22 -3.51 -0.24
CA GLY A 207 3.88 -4.92 -0.04
C GLY A 207 5.09 -5.83 0.22
N THR A 208 6.31 -5.27 0.20
CA THR A 208 7.56 -6.03 0.40
C THR A 208 7.88 -6.30 1.87
N LYS A 209 7.33 -5.48 2.76
CA LYS A 209 7.54 -5.59 4.20
C LYS A 209 6.54 -6.60 4.78
N PRO A 210 6.98 -7.55 5.62
CA PRO A 210 6.10 -8.57 6.18
C PRO A 210 4.92 -8.01 6.97
N GLU A 211 5.13 -6.90 7.68
CA GLU A 211 4.11 -6.25 8.49
C GLU A 211 3.12 -5.42 7.66
N TYR A 212 3.49 -5.11 6.41
CA TYR A 212 2.69 -4.33 5.48
C TYR A 212 2.52 -5.10 4.16
N PRO A 213 1.83 -6.27 4.21
CA PRO A 213 1.74 -7.18 3.09
C PRO A 213 0.85 -6.67 1.94
N ARG A 214 -0.15 -5.82 2.23
CA ARG A 214 -0.99 -5.18 1.22
C ARG A 214 -0.23 -4.00 0.64
N ARG A 215 0.11 -4.09 -0.65
CA ARG A 215 0.64 -2.96 -1.41
C ARG A 215 -0.44 -1.89 -1.53
N MET A 216 -0.09 -0.64 -1.21
CA MET A 216 -1.03 0.48 -1.21
C MET A 216 -0.85 1.35 -2.45
N HIS A 217 -1.96 1.84 -3.01
CA HIS A 217 -1.90 2.97 -3.93
C HIS A 217 -1.48 4.21 -3.16
N CYS A 218 -0.41 4.87 -3.63
CA CYS A 218 0.03 6.14 -3.08
C CYS A 218 -0.30 7.26 -4.06
N ILE A 219 -1.06 8.25 -3.59
CA ILE A 219 -1.44 9.44 -4.36
C ILE A 219 -0.93 10.71 -3.67
N GLN A 220 -1.17 11.85 -4.29
CA GLN A 220 -0.90 13.16 -3.72
C GLN A 220 -2.00 14.16 -4.09
N GLY A 221 -2.38 14.99 -3.13
CA GLY A 221 -3.23 16.17 -3.31
C GLY A 221 -2.52 17.43 -2.82
N SER A 222 -3.11 18.58 -3.14
CA SER A 222 -2.54 19.88 -2.79
C SER A 222 -2.73 20.26 -1.33
N ASP A 223 -3.76 19.71 -0.67
CA ASP A 223 -4.17 20.12 0.68
C ASP A 223 -4.32 21.65 0.76
N ALA A 224 -4.87 22.21 -0.33
CA ALA A 224 -4.83 23.64 -0.57
C ALA A 224 -5.89 24.39 0.24
N HIS A 225 -5.42 25.33 1.06
CA HIS A 225 -6.24 26.27 1.82
C HIS A 225 -6.30 27.66 1.18
N ARG A 226 -5.91 27.76 -0.09
CA ARG A 226 -5.77 29.00 -0.86
C ARG A 226 -5.74 28.72 -2.36
N LEU A 227 -5.99 29.74 -3.19
CA LEU A 227 -6.03 29.54 -4.64
C LEU A 227 -4.63 29.34 -5.26
N ARG A 228 -3.63 30.07 -4.77
CA ARG A 228 -2.26 30.04 -5.32
C ARG A 228 -1.24 29.85 -4.21
N ALA A 229 -0.18 29.09 -4.47
CA ALA A 229 0.94 28.93 -3.54
C ALA A 229 1.40 30.26 -2.91
N ASP A 230 1.75 30.18 -1.63
CA ASP A 230 2.35 31.31 -0.94
C ASP A 230 3.77 31.60 -1.50
N PRO A 231 4.02 32.82 -2.01
CA PRO A 231 5.36 33.19 -2.48
C PRO A 231 6.43 33.14 -1.38
N SER A 232 6.02 33.37 -0.13
CA SER A 232 6.88 33.43 1.05
C SER A 232 7.07 32.08 1.74
N ASN A 233 6.11 31.16 1.60
CA ASN A 233 6.17 29.82 2.16
C ASN A 233 5.81 28.77 1.11
N ARG A 234 6.83 28.22 0.43
CA ARG A 234 6.65 27.20 -0.62
C ARG A 234 5.98 25.90 -0.16
N LYS A 235 5.84 25.67 1.15
CA LYS A 235 5.09 24.52 1.69
C LYS A 235 3.58 24.76 1.75
N ASN A 236 3.15 26.03 1.71
CA ASN A 236 1.75 26.41 1.69
C ASN A 236 1.27 26.43 0.23
N LEU A 237 0.75 25.29 -0.21
CA LEU A 237 0.35 25.02 -1.59
C LEU A 237 -0.97 25.71 -1.94
N GLY A 238 -1.16 26.03 -3.21
CA GLY A 238 -2.45 26.38 -3.78
C GLY A 238 -3.08 25.23 -4.55
N VAL A 239 -4.33 25.44 -4.96
CA VAL A 239 -5.11 24.47 -5.74
C VAL A 239 -4.31 23.96 -6.94
N GLY A 240 -4.14 22.63 -7.03
CA GLY A 240 -3.43 21.96 -8.11
C GLY A 240 -1.91 22.10 -8.12
N ASP A 241 -1.30 22.62 -7.05
CA ASP A 241 0.16 22.72 -6.95
C ASP A 241 0.82 21.36 -6.70
N ARG A 242 0.07 20.40 -6.15
CA ARG A 242 0.42 18.98 -6.07
C ARG A 242 -0.78 18.17 -6.57
N ALA A 243 -0.53 17.25 -7.49
CA ALA A 243 -1.59 16.49 -8.15
C ALA A 243 -1.12 15.08 -8.55
N THR A 244 -2.05 14.19 -8.83
CA THR A 244 -1.78 12.81 -9.24
C THR A 244 -2.21 12.61 -10.70
N ASP A 245 -1.35 11.98 -11.50
CA ASP A 245 -1.74 11.45 -12.81
C ASP A 245 -2.32 10.06 -12.61
N VAL A 246 -3.47 9.80 -13.23
CA VAL A 246 -4.14 8.49 -13.20
C VAL A 246 -4.52 8.03 -14.59
N SER A 247 -4.41 6.71 -14.81
CA SER A 247 -4.84 6.06 -16.05
C SER A 247 -6.21 5.40 -15.86
N LEU A 248 -7.23 6.01 -16.45
CA LEU A 248 -8.62 5.58 -16.34
C LEU A 248 -9.22 5.33 -17.74
N PRO A 249 -10.07 4.31 -17.92
CA PRO A 249 -10.81 4.12 -19.17
C PRO A 249 -11.78 5.27 -19.44
N GLU A 250 -12.37 5.83 -18.39
CA GLU A 250 -13.22 7.01 -18.40
C GLU A 250 -13.07 7.78 -17.09
N LEU A 251 -13.40 9.08 -17.10
CA LEU A 251 -13.31 9.92 -15.92
C LEU A 251 -14.61 9.82 -15.09
N SER A 252 -14.75 8.73 -14.35
CA SER A 252 -15.88 8.46 -13.45
C SER A 252 -15.43 8.10 -12.04
N PHE A 253 -16.35 8.15 -11.08
CA PHE A 253 -16.05 7.72 -9.70
C PHE A 253 -15.77 6.22 -9.66
N GLU A 254 -16.56 5.45 -10.42
CA GLU A 254 -16.49 4.00 -10.53
C GLU A 254 -15.14 3.56 -11.11
N ALA A 255 -14.63 4.24 -12.14
CA ALA A 255 -13.30 3.97 -12.68
C ALA A 255 -12.16 4.30 -11.70
N LEU A 256 -12.33 5.34 -10.88
CA LEU A 256 -11.38 5.67 -9.80
C LEU A 256 -11.41 4.62 -8.69
N GLN A 257 -12.59 4.15 -8.30
CA GLN A 257 -12.76 3.09 -7.33
C GLN A 257 -12.09 1.80 -7.82
N GLU A 258 -12.39 1.36 -9.05
CA GLU A 258 -11.77 0.19 -9.68
C GLU A 258 -10.24 0.33 -9.73
N LEU A 259 -9.72 1.52 -10.04
CA LEU A 259 -8.29 1.78 -10.03
C LEU A 259 -7.66 1.52 -8.65
N PHE A 260 -8.28 2.00 -7.56
CA PHE A 260 -7.74 1.83 -6.20
C PHE A 260 -7.96 0.42 -5.64
N GLU A 261 -8.94 -0.31 -6.15
CA GLU A 261 -9.15 -1.73 -5.83
C GLU A 261 -8.21 -2.65 -6.64
N SER A 262 -7.71 -2.19 -7.78
CA SER A 262 -6.84 -2.99 -8.65
C SER A 262 -5.40 -3.15 -8.13
N ASP A 263 -4.76 -4.27 -8.49
CA ASP A 263 -3.33 -4.52 -8.27
C ASP A 263 -2.42 -3.87 -9.35
N ASP A 264 -2.96 -3.03 -10.26
CA ASP A 264 -2.17 -2.31 -11.26
C ASP A 264 -1.72 -0.93 -10.75
N PHE A 265 -0.70 -0.97 -9.89
CA PHE A 265 -0.07 0.23 -9.31
C PHE A 265 0.67 1.11 -10.32
N ALA A 266 0.80 0.72 -11.59
CA ALA A 266 1.38 1.58 -12.62
C ALA A 266 0.37 2.62 -13.17
N ARG A 267 -0.92 2.46 -12.85
CA ARG A 267 -1.99 3.39 -13.23
C ARG A 267 -2.00 4.67 -12.41
N THR A 268 -1.16 4.79 -11.38
CA THR A 268 -1.04 5.97 -10.52
C THR A 268 0.42 6.46 -10.48
N ARG A 269 0.62 7.77 -10.61
CA ARG A 269 1.96 8.38 -10.51
C ARG A 269 1.87 9.85 -10.09
N PRO A 270 2.93 10.43 -9.51
CA PRO A 270 2.95 11.86 -9.23
C PRO A 270 2.89 12.68 -10.52
N HIS A 271 2.05 13.72 -10.56
CA HIS A 271 2.01 14.67 -11.67
C HIS A 271 3.29 15.50 -11.71
N GLN A 272 4.04 15.46 -12.82
CA GLN A 272 5.25 16.25 -13.02
C GLN A 272 5.04 17.23 -14.18
N ALA A 273 4.72 18.49 -13.85
CA ALA A 273 4.41 19.54 -14.82
C ALA A 273 5.51 19.83 -15.86
N ALA A 274 6.72 19.28 -15.69
CA ALA A 274 7.89 19.52 -16.54
C ALA A 274 8.41 18.27 -17.31
N ARG A 275 7.74 17.12 -17.25
CA ARG A 275 8.21 15.89 -17.92
C ARG A 275 7.11 15.26 -18.77
N GLU A 276 7.18 15.53 -20.07
CA GLU A 276 6.50 14.75 -21.12
C GLU A 276 7.32 13.53 -21.58
N GLU A 277 8.43 13.20 -20.92
CA GLU A 277 9.09 11.91 -21.17
C GLU A 277 8.22 10.79 -20.61
N ALA A 278 7.86 9.81 -21.46
CA ALA A 278 7.15 8.61 -21.05
C ALA A 278 7.87 7.96 -19.87
N PHE A 279 7.24 7.99 -18.70
CA PHE A 279 7.79 7.41 -17.48
C PHE A 279 7.94 5.88 -17.67
N ASP A 280 9.18 5.41 -17.82
CA ASP A 280 9.49 3.98 -17.96
C ASP A 280 9.48 3.29 -16.59
N PHE A 281 8.29 2.87 -16.16
CA PHE A 281 8.09 2.17 -14.90
C PHE A 281 8.79 0.80 -14.86
N ILE A 282 9.00 0.16 -16.03
CA ILE A 282 9.69 -1.13 -16.12
C ILE A 282 11.18 -0.94 -15.81
N GLN A 283 11.80 0.10 -16.35
CA GLN A 283 13.19 0.41 -16.04
C GLN A 283 13.37 0.80 -14.56
N GLN A 284 12.39 1.46 -13.95
CA GLN A 284 12.38 1.68 -12.50
C GLN A 284 12.29 0.35 -11.74
N ALA A 285 11.33 -0.52 -12.06
CA ALA A 285 11.19 -1.83 -11.43
C ALA A 285 12.49 -2.65 -11.54
N ARG A 286 13.15 -2.65 -12.70
CA ARG A 286 14.46 -3.31 -12.90
C ARG A 286 15.56 -2.71 -12.03
N SER A 287 15.51 -1.40 -11.77
CA SER A 287 16.47 -0.71 -10.90
C SER A 287 16.25 -1.08 -9.43
N GLU A 288 15.01 -1.34 -9.03
CA GLU A 288 14.64 -1.86 -7.70
C GLU A 288 15.03 -3.35 -7.55
N GLY A 289 14.93 -4.11 -8.64
CA GLY A 289 15.37 -5.50 -8.75
C GLY A 289 14.36 -6.53 -8.21
N PRO A 290 14.62 -7.84 -8.36
CA PRO A 290 13.70 -8.89 -7.90
C PRO A 290 13.36 -8.79 -6.41
N SER A 291 12.11 -9.06 -6.04
CA SER A 291 11.60 -8.99 -4.67
C SER A 291 10.49 -10.03 -4.42
N ILE A 292 9.83 -9.92 -3.26
CA ILE A 292 8.68 -10.77 -2.88
C ILE A 292 7.43 -10.53 -3.71
N ASN A 293 7.39 -9.44 -4.48
CA ASN A 293 6.25 -9.08 -5.31
C ASN A 293 6.65 -8.64 -6.73
N GLN A 294 7.89 -8.87 -7.16
CA GLN A 294 8.26 -8.71 -8.56
C GLN A 294 9.40 -9.62 -9.01
N ASP A 295 9.37 -10.03 -10.29
CA ASP A 295 10.46 -10.75 -10.93
C ASP A 295 10.59 -10.46 -12.44
N PHE A 296 11.72 -10.88 -13.03
CA PHE A 296 12.10 -10.58 -14.41
C PHE A 296 12.60 -11.83 -15.14
N HIS A 297 12.07 -12.07 -16.35
CA HIS A 297 12.39 -13.21 -17.19
C HIS A 297 12.87 -12.77 -18.58
N ASP A 298 13.96 -13.33 -19.05
CA ASP A 298 14.51 -13.00 -20.37
C ASP A 298 13.59 -13.43 -21.54
N SER A 299 12.86 -14.54 -21.37
CA SER A 299 12.05 -15.17 -22.42
C SER A 299 11.11 -16.24 -21.86
N LEU A 300 10.02 -16.56 -22.57
CA LEU A 300 9.05 -17.60 -22.19
C LEU A 300 9.19 -18.92 -22.97
N THR A 301 10.41 -19.37 -23.28
CA THR A 301 10.60 -20.59 -24.08
C THR A 301 10.21 -21.86 -23.30
N VAL A 302 9.41 -22.74 -23.91
CA VAL A 302 9.09 -24.07 -23.35
C VAL A 302 10.37 -24.90 -23.20
N ARG A 303 11.21 -24.88 -24.24
CA ARG A 303 12.52 -25.54 -24.21
C ARG A 303 13.42 -24.84 -23.19
N GLY A 304 13.94 -25.62 -22.24
CA GLY A 304 14.76 -25.10 -21.15
C GLY A 304 13.97 -24.69 -19.90
N GLY A 305 12.65 -24.93 -19.84
CA GLY A 305 11.86 -24.78 -18.62
C GLY A 305 11.45 -23.36 -18.25
N LYS A 306 11.86 -22.33 -19.00
CA LYS A 306 11.58 -20.92 -18.67
C LYS A 306 10.10 -20.58 -18.57
N LEU A 307 9.26 -21.13 -19.46
CA LEU A 307 7.81 -20.97 -19.34
C LEU A 307 7.28 -21.54 -18.01
N TYR A 308 7.80 -22.68 -17.58
CA TYR A 308 7.41 -23.30 -16.34
C TYR A 308 7.88 -22.49 -15.12
N GLU A 309 9.06 -21.88 -15.18
CA GLU A 309 9.55 -20.94 -14.15
C GLU A 309 8.61 -19.74 -13.99
N ILE A 310 8.14 -19.15 -15.09
CA ILE A 310 7.13 -18.07 -15.06
C ILE A 310 5.85 -18.55 -14.38
N ILE A 311 5.34 -19.75 -14.72
CA ILE A 311 4.11 -20.30 -14.12
C ILE A 311 4.30 -20.58 -12.63
N ALA A 312 5.47 -21.09 -12.24
CA ALA A 312 5.82 -21.29 -10.83
C ALA A 312 5.86 -19.97 -10.06
N ASP A 313 6.41 -18.90 -10.65
CA ASP A 313 6.40 -17.56 -10.04
C ASP A 313 4.98 -17.01 -9.90
N VAL A 314 4.11 -17.17 -10.90
CA VAL A 314 2.70 -16.77 -10.79
C VAL A 314 2.01 -17.51 -9.64
N CYS A 315 2.19 -18.83 -9.54
CA CYS A 315 1.65 -19.61 -8.42
C CYS A 315 2.22 -19.14 -7.07
N ALA A 316 3.51 -18.84 -7.00
CA ALA A 316 4.16 -18.34 -5.79
C ALA A 316 3.64 -16.96 -5.37
N PHE A 317 3.40 -16.05 -6.31
CA PHE A 317 2.84 -14.73 -6.02
C PHE A 317 1.39 -14.80 -5.57
N ALA A 318 0.57 -15.65 -6.20
CA ALA A 318 -0.81 -15.88 -5.76
C ALA A 318 -0.87 -16.42 -4.32
N ASN A 319 0.05 -17.31 -3.94
CA ASN A 319 0.19 -17.84 -2.58
C ASN A 319 0.85 -16.84 -1.59
N ALA A 320 1.30 -15.68 -2.06
CA ALA A 320 1.94 -14.64 -1.27
C ALA A 320 1.06 -13.36 -1.23
N ASN A 321 1.61 -12.21 -1.62
CA ASN A 321 0.94 -10.91 -1.57
C ASN A 321 0.50 -10.43 -2.98
N GLY A 322 0.46 -11.31 -3.98
CA GLY A 322 0.42 -10.92 -5.38
C GLY A 322 1.78 -10.39 -5.86
N GLY A 323 1.85 -9.95 -7.11
CA GLY A 323 3.08 -9.43 -7.69
C GLY A 323 3.05 -9.14 -9.17
N MET A 324 4.19 -8.67 -9.69
CA MET A 324 4.38 -8.27 -11.09
C MET A 324 5.51 -9.06 -11.74
N LEU A 325 5.26 -9.66 -12.90
CA LEU A 325 6.31 -10.29 -13.71
C LEU A 325 6.52 -9.52 -15.00
N TYR A 326 7.79 -9.36 -15.38
CA TYR A 326 8.18 -8.77 -16.66
C TYR A 326 8.94 -9.79 -17.50
N VAL A 327 8.43 -10.11 -18.70
CA VAL A 327 9.02 -11.09 -19.62
C VAL A 327 9.58 -10.40 -20.87
N GLY A 328 10.80 -10.75 -21.27
CA GLY A 328 11.58 -10.07 -22.30
C GLY A 328 12.64 -9.12 -21.74
N VAL A 329 12.90 -9.15 -20.43
CA VAL A 329 13.89 -8.30 -19.74
C VAL A 329 14.68 -9.11 -18.73
N SER A 330 15.97 -8.79 -18.60
CA SER A 330 16.80 -9.35 -17.53
C SER A 330 16.67 -8.53 -16.24
N PRO A 331 16.89 -9.15 -15.06
CA PRO A 331 16.89 -8.45 -13.79
C PRO A 331 18.08 -7.48 -13.62
N ASN A 332 19.02 -7.44 -14.56
CA ASN A 332 20.14 -6.49 -14.54
C ASN A 332 19.75 -5.19 -15.26
N PRO A 333 19.50 -4.07 -14.57
CA PRO A 333 19.01 -2.83 -15.19
C PRO A 333 19.98 -2.20 -16.20
N LYS A 334 21.26 -2.64 -16.22
CA LYS A 334 22.28 -2.18 -17.16
C LYS A 334 22.23 -2.90 -18.52
N GLU A 335 21.61 -4.06 -18.58
CA GLU A 335 21.45 -4.79 -19.84
C GLU A 335 20.25 -4.21 -20.62
N PRO A 336 20.34 -4.12 -21.95
CA PRO A 336 19.21 -3.67 -22.76
C PRO A 336 18.07 -4.71 -22.70
N PRO A 337 16.79 -4.29 -22.75
CA PRO A 337 15.67 -5.20 -22.93
C PRO A 337 15.86 -6.10 -24.15
N LEU A 338 15.61 -7.40 -23.98
CA LEU A 338 15.67 -8.38 -25.08
C LEU A 338 14.43 -8.24 -25.98
N GLY A 339 13.28 -8.03 -25.35
CA GLY A 339 11.97 -7.94 -25.97
C GLY A 339 11.43 -9.30 -26.43
N ILE A 340 10.14 -9.30 -26.78
CA ILE A 340 9.41 -10.45 -27.31
C ILE A 340 9.11 -10.22 -28.80
N ALA A 341 9.51 -11.18 -29.64
CA ALA A 341 9.38 -11.06 -31.10
C ALA A 341 7.93 -11.10 -31.58
N SER A 342 7.07 -11.89 -30.94
CA SER A 342 5.63 -12.02 -31.27
C SER A 342 4.78 -11.89 -30.00
N PRO A 343 4.61 -10.66 -29.47
CA PRO A 343 3.97 -10.45 -28.16
C PRO A 343 2.55 -11.00 -28.08
N ALA A 344 1.71 -10.79 -29.10
CA ALA A 344 0.32 -11.26 -29.09
C ALA A 344 0.20 -12.79 -28.94
N GLN A 345 1.00 -13.54 -29.70
CA GLN A 345 1.03 -15.01 -29.61
C GLN A 345 1.57 -15.48 -28.26
N ALA A 346 2.56 -14.78 -27.72
CA ALA A 346 3.14 -15.10 -26.42
C ALA A 346 2.16 -14.82 -25.27
N VAL A 347 1.35 -13.76 -25.35
CA VAL A 347 0.27 -13.47 -24.40
C VAL A 347 -0.78 -14.59 -24.42
N GLU A 348 -1.30 -14.94 -25.60
CA GLU A 348 -2.30 -16.02 -25.74
C GLU A 348 -1.75 -17.36 -25.22
N GLN A 349 -0.48 -17.65 -25.48
CA GLN A 349 0.19 -18.83 -24.95
C GLN A 349 0.28 -18.80 -23.41
N LEU A 350 0.67 -17.67 -22.82
CA LEU A 350 0.79 -17.53 -21.37
C LEU A 350 -0.57 -17.67 -20.68
N GLU A 351 -1.60 -16.98 -21.15
CA GLU A 351 -2.96 -17.05 -20.58
C GLU A 351 -3.50 -18.49 -20.61
N LYS A 352 -3.33 -19.19 -21.74
CA LYS A 352 -3.74 -20.59 -21.87
C LYS A 352 -3.01 -21.51 -20.90
N GLU A 353 -1.70 -21.35 -20.76
CA GLU A 353 -0.89 -22.21 -19.89
C GLU A 353 -1.13 -21.92 -18.41
N LEU A 354 -1.35 -20.65 -18.03
CA LEU A 354 -1.71 -20.27 -16.66
C LEU A 354 -3.07 -20.87 -16.27
N SER A 355 -4.09 -20.70 -17.11
CA SER A 355 -5.43 -21.26 -16.88
C SER A 355 -5.43 -22.81 -16.83
N ALA A 356 -4.61 -23.46 -17.66
CA ALA A 356 -4.55 -24.92 -17.71
C ALA A 356 -3.76 -25.54 -16.55
N LYS A 357 -2.81 -24.81 -15.95
CA LYS A 357 -1.84 -25.37 -15.00
C LYS A 357 -2.03 -24.91 -13.57
N ILE A 358 -2.61 -23.74 -13.34
CA ILE A 358 -2.81 -23.20 -11.99
C ILE A 358 -4.22 -23.56 -11.52
N SER A 359 -4.29 -24.17 -10.33
CA SER A 359 -5.53 -24.58 -9.66
C SER A 359 -5.45 -24.17 -8.18
N PRO A 360 -6.46 -23.47 -7.61
CA PRO A 360 -7.69 -22.97 -8.24
C PRO A 360 -7.46 -21.98 -9.39
N GLU A 361 -8.51 -21.70 -10.18
CA GLU A 361 -8.41 -20.76 -11.30
C GLU A 361 -7.96 -19.38 -10.82
N LEU A 362 -6.99 -18.80 -11.52
CA LEU A 362 -6.37 -17.53 -11.17
C LEU A 362 -6.45 -16.58 -12.37
N HIS A 363 -7.15 -15.45 -12.20
CA HIS A 363 -7.27 -14.42 -13.23
C HIS A 363 -6.11 -13.42 -13.13
N CYS A 364 -5.10 -13.59 -13.99
CA CYS A 364 -4.00 -12.64 -14.13
C CYS A 364 -4.26 -11.66 -15.27
N THR A 365 -3.82 -10.40 -15.13
CA THR A 365 -3.80 -9.45 -16.24
C THR A 365 -2.50 -9.61 -17.01
N VAL A 366 -2.57 -9.92 -18.31
CA VAL A 366 -1.39 -10.07 -19.17
C VAL A 366 -1.46 -9.05 -20.29
N ASP A 367 -0.49 -8.13 -20.33
CA ASP A 367 -0.46 -7.06 -21.32
C ASP A 367 0.94 -6.83 -21.90
N VAL A 368 1.00 -6.12 -23.03
CA VAL A 368 2.24 -5.79 -23.72
C VAL A 368 2.62 -4.35 -23.42
N GLN A 369 3.82 -4.17 -22.87
CA GLN A 369 4.38 -2.87 -22.53
C GLN A 369 5.62 -2.60 -23.38
N GLU A 370 6.04 -1.33 -23.44
CA GLU A 370 7.25 -0.92 -24.15
C GLU A 370 8.27 -0.34 -23.18
N THR A 371 9.52 -0.82 -23.27
CA THR A 371 10.67 -0.28 -22.53
C THR A 371 11.89 -0.31 -23.43
N GLY A 372 12.66 0.78 -23.47
CA GLY A 372 13.83 0.89 -24.34
C GLY A 372 13.57 0.59 -25.83
N GLY A 373 12.37 0.91 -26.34
CA GLY A 373 11.96 0.62 -27.72
C GLY A 373 11.69 -0.86 -28.02
N LYS A 374 11.54 -1.69 -27.00
CA LYS A 374 11.26 -3.13 -27.11
C LYS A 374 9.93 -3.46 -26.44
N LYS A 375 9.17 -4.34 -27.09
CA LYS A 375 7.92 -4.88 -26.54
C LYS A 375 8.24 -5.99 -25.54
N VAL A 376 7.70 -5.88 -24.34
CA VAL A 376 7.84 -6.83 -23.24
C VAL A 376 6.46 -7.22 -22.73
N ILE A 377 6.33 -8.34 -22.07
CA ILE A 377 5.05 -8.78 -21.48
C ILE A 377 5.08 -8.45 -19.99
N ARG A 378 4.00 -7.86 -19.50
CA ARG A 378 3.76 -7.61 -18.08
C ARG A 378 2.63 -8.54 -17.63
N ILE A 379 2.84 -9.24 -16.53
CA ILE A 379 1.82 -10.09 -15.89
C ILE A 379 1.57 -9.51 -14.50
N ILE A 380 0.32 -9.14 -14.23
CA ILE A 380 -0.16 -8.72 -12.91
C ILE A 380 -0.82 -9.93 -12.26
N VAL A 381 -0.25 -10.38 -11.16
CA VAL A 381 -0.71 -11.53 -10.40
C VAL A 381 -1.40 -11.01 -9.15
N PRO A 382 -2.72 -11.21 -8.99
CA PRO A 382 -3.41 -10.80 -7.78
C PRO A 382 -2.98 -11.68 -6.60
N ARG A 383 -3.20 -11.18 -5.39
CA ARG A 383 -3.16 -12.04 -4.21
C ARG A 383 -4.29 -13.06 -4.32
N GLY A 384 -3.96 -14.35 -4.17
CA GLY A 384 -4.94 -15.41 -4.29
C GLY A 384 -5.97 -15.43 -3.15
N ASP A 385 -7.24 -15.59 -3.51
CA ASP A 385 -8.33 -15.62 -2.53
C ASP A 385 -8.58 -17.01 -1.92
N ASP A 386 -8.29 -18.08 -2.66
CA ASP A 386 -8.42 -19.48 -2.22
C ASP A 386 -7.07 -20.23 -2.19
N PRO A 387 -6.13 -19.86 -1.29
CA PRO A 387 -4.88 -20.59 -1.15
C PRO A 387 -5.10 -21.96 -0.46
N PRO A 388 -4.33 -23.00 -0.81
CA PRO A 388 -3.14 -22.95 -1.66
C PRO A 388 -3.44 -23.11 -3.16
N TYR A 389 -2.83 -22.25 -3.98
CA TYR A 389 -2.72 -22.44 -5.42
C TYR A 389 -1.59 -23.43 -5.72
N ALA A 390 -1.79 -24.26 -6.74
CA ALA A 390 -0.87 -25.30 -7.15
C ALA A 390 -0.70 -25.32 -8.68
N VAL A 391 0.50 -25.67 -9.13
CA VAL A 391 0.80 -25.98 -10.53
C VAL A 391 0.62 -27.49 -10.76
N ASP A 392 -0.04 -27.85 -11.86
CA ASP A 392 -0.37 -29.25 -12.22
C ASP A 392 -1.05 -30.00 -11.04
N ASP A 393 -1.98 -29.32 -10.34
CA ASP A 393 -2.79 -29.80 -9.20
C ASP A 393 -2.07 -30.17 -7.89
N ASN A 394 -0.74 -30.31 -7.88
CA ASN A 394 -0.04 -30.80 -6.69
C ASN A 394 1.26 -30.07 -6.33
N LYS A 395 1.79 -29.20 -7.20
CA LYS A 395 3.02 -28.45 -6.91
C LYS A 395 2.69 -27.07 -6.41
N ILE A 396 2.66 -26.93 -5.09
CA ILE A 396 2.46 -25.64 -4.43
C ILE A 396 3.79 -24.92 -4.42
N TYR A 397 3.83 -23.70 -4.95
CA TYR A 397 4.99 -22.83 -4.91
C TYR A 397 4.77 -21.68 -3.94
N ILE A 398 5.82 -21.25 -3.25
CA ILE A 398 5.80 -20.04 -2.45
C ILE A 398 6.97 -19.13 -2.76
N ARG A 399 6.75 -17.84 -2.55
CA ARG A 399 7.76 -16.79 -2.69
C ARG A 399 8.47 -16.56 -1.37
N ASP A 400 9.79 -16.69 -1.38
CA ASP A 400 10.69 -16.39 -0.27
C ASP A 400 11.70 -15.33 -0.72
N GLU A 401 11.53 -14.10 -0.21
CA GLU A 401 12.29 -12.92 -0.66
C GLU A 401 12.18 -12.78 -2.19
N SER A 402 13.25 -12.99 -2.94
CA SER A 402 13.28 -12.91 -4.39
C SER A 402 13.36 -14.29 -5.06
N GLU A 403 13.00 -15.37 -4.36
CA GLU A 403 13.10 -16.73 -4.88
C GLU A 403 11.77 -17.47 -4.79
N THR A 404 11.51 -18.28 -5.80
CA THR A 404 10.36 -19.17 -5.85
C THR A 404 10.81 -20.60 -5.60
N GLY A 405 10.13 -21.29 -4.67
CA GLY A 405 10.44 -22.67 -4.33
C GLY A 405 9.19 -23.49 -4.03
N VAL A 406 9.32 -24.82 -4.14
CA VAL A 406 8.24 -25.75 -3.79
C VAL A 406 7.97 -25.66 -2.29
N ALA A 407 6.70 -25.58 -1.92
CA ALA A 407 6.24 -25.51 -0.54
C ALA A 407 6.49 -26.84 0.18
N VAL A 408 7.00 -26.75 1.40
CA VAL A 408 7.10 -27.91 2.30
C VAL A 408 5.79 -28.08 3.09
N ARG A 409 5.61 -29.24 3.73
CA ARG A 409 4.38 -29.60 4.46
C ARG A 409 3.85 -28.48 5.36
N ASP A 410 4.70 -27.93 6.22
CA ASP A 410 4.25 -26.95 7.22
C ASP A 410 3.84 -25.62 6.56
N GLU A 411 4.51 -25.22 5.47
CA GLU A 411 4.10 -24.04 4.68
C GLU A 411 2.75 -24.24 3.98
N ILE A 412 2.48 -25.47 3.51
CA ILE A 412 1.18 -25.83 2.93
C ILE A 412 0.08 -25.74 4.00
N VAL A 413 0.32 -26.29 5.19
CA VAL A 413 -0.63 -26.19 6.31
C VAL A 413 -0.91 -24.72 6.65
N ASP A 414 0.13 -23.88 6.68
CA ASP A 414 -0.04 -22.45 6.96
C ASP A 414 -0.82 -21.72 5.85
N LEU A 415 -0.67 -22.11 4.58
CA LEU A 415 -1.49 -21.58 3.48
C LEU A 415 -2.96 -21.93 3.67
N VAL A 416 -3.27 -23.19 3.98
CA VAL A 416 -4.64 -23.65 4.23
C VAL A 416 -5.27 -22.91 5.42
N LEU A 417 -4.55 -22.78 6.53
CA LEU A 417 -5.04 -22.06 7.71
C LEU A 417 -5.20 -20.55 7.46
N ARG A 418 -4.42 -19.98 6.53
CA ARG A 418 -4.58 -18.58 6.09
C ARG A 418 -5.84 -18.41 5.26
N GLY A 419 -6.10 -19.29 4.30
CA GLY A 419 -7.34 -19.29 3.51
C GLY A 419 -8.59 -19.41 4.38
N GLN A 420 -8.58 -20.33 5.35
CA GLN A 420 -9.72 -20.52 6.28
C GLN A 420 -10.02 -19.30 7.14
N ARG A 421 -8.99 -18.60 7.65
CA ARG A 421 -9.20 -17.37 8.43
C ARG A 421 -9.84 -16.26 7.59
N ARG A 422 -9.47 -16.15 6.32
CA ARG A 422 -10.05 -15.16 5.41
C ARG A 422 -11.52 -15.45 5.11
N ALA A 423 -11.86 -16.71 4.83
CA ALA A 423 -13.24 -17.14 4.62
C ALA A 423 -14.12 -16.85 5.85
N LEU A 424 -13.60 -17.01 7.06
CA LEU A 424 -14.35 -16.68 8.29
C LEU A 424 -14.59 -15.18 8.46
N THR A 425 -13.65 -14.32 8.03
CA THR A 425 -13.83 -12.85 8.06
C THR A 425 -14.76 -12.31 6.98
N GLU A 426 -14.91 -13.00 5.84
CA GLU A 426 -15.84 -12.59 4.76
C GLU A 426 -17.29 -13.06 5.00
N VAL A 427 -17.50 -14.10 5.83
CA VAL A 427 -18.82 -14.71 6.06
C VAL A 427 -19.59 -14.09 7.24
N GLU A 428 -19.01 -13.17 8.01
CA GLU A 428 -19.77 -12.39 9.01
C GLU A 428 -20.22 -11.01 8.48
N PRO A 429 -21.43 -10.91 7.92
CA PRO A 429 -22.24 -9.71 8.05
C PRO A 429 -23.37 -9.94 9.06
N ALA A 430 -23.59 -8.92 9.90
CA ALA A 430 -24.79 -8.71 10.72
C ALA A 430 -25.12 -9.76 11.80
N ALA A 431 -24.36 -9.77 12.90
CA ALA A 431 -24.93 -10.05 14.21
C ALA A 431 -24.67 -8.84 15.12
N ALA A 432 -25.78 -8.30 15.64
CA ALA A 432 -25.88 -7.09 16.44
C ALA A 432 -24.72 -6.89 17.44
N ALA A 433 -24.20 -5.67 17.44
CA ALA A 433 -23.35 -5.14 18.48
C ALA A 433 -23.99 -5.34 19.86
N VAL A 434 -23.42 -6.27 20.63
CA VAL A 434 -23.50 -6.22 22.08
C VAL A 434 -22.26 -5.46 22.52
N PRO A 435 -22.37 -4.38 23.32
CA PRO A 435 -21.21 -3.70 23.85
C PRO A 435 -20.37 -4.71 24.66
N PRO A 436 -19.02 -4.65 24.63
CA PRO A 436 -18.22 -5.51 25.47
C PRO A 436 -18.57 -5.19 26.93
N ALA A 437 -19.16 -6.16 27.63
CA ALA A 437 -19.18 -6.15 29.08
C ALA A 437 -17.74 -6.13 29.56
N GLU A 438 -17.45 -5.23 30.50
CA GLU A 438 -16.16 -5.13 31.18
C GLU A 438 -15.66 -6.51 31.60
N ALA A 439 -14.58 -6.96 30.95
CA ALA A 439 -13.81 -8.09 31.43
C ALA A 439 -13.09 -7.64 32.71
N PRO A 440 -13.14 -8.43 33.80
CA PRO A 440 -12.53 -8.04 35.06
C PRO A 440 -11.02 -7.90 34.89
N GLU A 441 -10.48 -6.81 35.47
CA GLU A 441 -9.05 -6.57 35.54
C GLU A 441 -8.33 -7.81 36.10
N PRO A 442 -7.23 -8.28 35.46
CA PRO A 442 -6.44 -9.35 36.04
C PRO A 442 -5.83 -8.86 37.36
N PRO A 443 -5.74 -9.72 38.40
CA PRO A 443 -5.24 -9.30 39.70
C PRO A 443 -3.82 -8.76 39.58
N ALA A 444 -3.63 -7.54 40.09
CA ALA A 444 -2.32 -6.95 40.32
C ALA A 444 -1.57 -7.79 41.36
N GLY A 445 -0.60 -8.59 40.90
CA GLY A 445 0.17 -9.44 41.81
C GLY A 445 0.84 -10.61 41.11
N GLY A 446 1.66 -10.34 40.10
CA GLY A 446 2.57 -11.31 39.53
C GLY A 446 3.64 -10.55 38.76
N GLU A 447 4.89 -10.65 39.19
CA GLU A 447 6.03 -10.13 38.43
C GLU A 447 5.92 -10.65 36.99
N LYS A 448 5.64 -9.74 36.05
CA LYS A 448 5.82 -10.04 34.64
C LYS A 448 7.30 -10.40 34.45
N PRO A 449 7.64 -11.57 33.89
CA PRO A 449 9.00 -11.78 33.42
C PRO A 449 9.31 -10.64 32.45
N ALA A 450 10.50 -10.06 32.57
CA ALA A 450 10.97 -9.00 31.67
C ALA A 450 10.68 -9.39 30.21
N PRO A 451 10.20 -8.47 29.37
CA PRO A 451 9.89 -8.79 27.98
C PRO A 451 11.15 -9.35 27.31
N LEU A 452 11.07 -10.60 26.83
CA LEU A 452 12.07 -11.15 25.93
C LEU A 452 12.27 -10.15 24.79
N LEU A 453 13.50 -9.67 24.61
CA LEU A 453 13.86 -8.76 23.53
C LEU A 453 13.33 -9.31 22.19
N ALA A 454 12.63 -8.47 21.43
CA ALA A 454 11.97 -8.90 20.19
C ALA A 454 13.01 -9.36 19.16
N ALA A 455 12.76 -10.52 18.53
CA ALA A 455 13.58 -11.01 17.42
C ALA A 455 13.56 -10.02 16.24
N PRO A 456 14.57 -10.05 15.34
CA PRO A 456 14.51 -9.31 14.08
C PRO A 456 13.28 -9.73 13.26
N ARG A 457 12.79 -8.85 12.37
CA ARG A 457 11.55 -9.08 11.60
C ARG A 457 11.74 -9.66 10.19
N THR A 458 12.97 -9.77 9.73
CA THR A 458 13.30 -10.41 8.44
C THR A 458 14.43 -11.40 8.63
N GLY A 459 14.63 -12.28 7.64
CA GLY A 459 15.59 -13.37 7.71
C GLY A 459 14.97 -14.63 8.34
N VAL A 460 15.84 -15.53 8.81
CA VAL A 460 15.44 -16.83 9.34
C VAL A 460 16.16 -17.13 10.66
N GLU A 461 15.46 -17.75 11.60
CA GLU A 461 16.02 -18.32 12.82
C GLU A 461 16.20 -19.84 12.66
N VAL A 462 17.37 -20.36 13.08
CA VAL A 462 17.55 -21.80 13.28
C VAL A 462 17.14 -22.12 14.72
N VAL A 463 15.94 -22.68 14.90
CA VAL A 463 15.32 -22.90 16.22
C VAL A 463 15.93 -24.10 16.93
N SER A 464 16.16 -25.19 16.21
CA SER A 464 16.76 -26.40 16.74
C SER A 464 17.38 -27.23 15.63
N SER A 465 18.28 -28.14 16.02
CA SER A 465 18.78 -29.20 15.16
C SER A 465 18.73 -30.53 15.90
N GLU A 466 18.47 -31.60 15.16
CA GLU A 466 18.42 -32.96 15.65
C GLU A 466 19.13 -33.89 14.66
N ASP A 467 19.83 -34.89 15.18
CA ASP A 467 20.45 -35.92 14.35
C ASP A 467 19.56 -37.17 14.38
N ARG A 468 19.16 -37.64 13.20
CA ARG A 468 18.41 -38.89 13.03
C ARG A 468 19.12 -39.74 11.99
N ASP A 469 19.63 -40.88 12.43
CA ASP A 469 20.34 -41.86 11.58
C ASP A 469 21.48 -41.25 10.74
N GLY A 470 22.24 -40.32 11.31
CA GLY A 470 23.37 -39.66 10.63
C GLY A 470 22.98 -38.54 9.67
N THR A 471 21.68 -38.24 9.56
CA THR A 471 21.18 -37.06 8.84
C THR A 471 20.74 -36.00 9.84
N ARG A 472 21.29 -34.79 9.70
CA ARG A 472 20.94 -33.67 10.56
C ARG A 472 19.72 -32.92 10.00
N TYR A 473 18.68 -32.85 10.81
CA TYR A 473 17.45 -32.13 10.53
C TYR A 473 17.42 -30.84 11.35
N TYR A 474 16.85 -29.79 10.78
CA TYR A 474 16.77 -28.46 11.37
C TYR A 474 15.31 -28.02 11.42
N THR A 475 14.98 -27.24 12.45
CA THR A 475 13.74 -26.49 12.54
C THR A 475 14.03 -25.03 12.23
N MET A 476 13.42 -24.51 11.17
CA MET A 476 13.63 -23.14 10.69
C MET A 476 12.41 -22.30 11.03
N ARG A 477 12.60 -21.07 11.48
CA ARG A 477 11.53 -20.08 11.65
C ARG A 477 11.75 -18.91 10.73
N ASP A 478 10.80 -18.69 9.82
CA ASP A 478 10.76 -17.48 9.00
C ASP A 478 10.31 -16.31 9.88
N LEU A 479 11.15 -15.27 9.97
CA LEU A 479 10.94 -14.16 10.90
C LEU A 479 9.86 -13.18 10.40
N ARG A 480 9.48 -13.27 9.13
CA ARG A 480 8.53 -12.37 8.48
C ARG A 480 7.09 -12.69 8.84
N ASN A 481 6.75 -13.97 8.80
CA ASN A 481 5.41 -14.49 9.08
C ASN A 481 5.35 -15.32 10.37
N GLY A 482 6.50 -15.64 10.97
CA GLY A 482 6.60 -16.47 12.18
C GLY A 482 6.47 -17.97 11.92
N ASN A 483 6.35 -18.38 10.65
CA ASN A 483 6.13 -19.78 10.28
C ASN A 483 7.31 -20.64 10.71
N VAL A 484 7.01 -21.81 11.30
CA VAL A 484 8.01 -22.76 11.78
C VAL A 484 7.94 -24.02 10.95
N VAL A 485 9.04 -24.32 10.25
CA VAL A 485 9.16 -25.50 9.40
C VAL A 485 10.11 -26.50 10.03
N LYS A 486 9.62 -27.72 10.23
CA LYS A 486 10.38 -28.83 10.80
C LYS A 486 10.96 -29.74 9.72
N ASN A 487 11.93 -30.56 10.11
CA ASN A 487 12.56 -31.59 9.27
C ASN A 487 13.26 -31.02 8.01
N VAL A 488 13.84 -29.83 8.09
CA VAL A 488 14.63 -29.24 6.99
C VAL A 488 16.03 -29.85 7.00
N THR A 489 16.52 -30.32 5.86
CA THR A 489 17.92 -30.74 5.69
C THR A 489 18.69 -29.70 4.89
N GLN A 490 20.03 -29.72 4.95
CA GLN A 490 20.85 -28.84 4.11
C GLN A 490 20.55 -29.03 2.61
N ALA A 491 20.23 -30.26 2.18
CA ALA A 491 19.89 -30.57 0.79
C ALA A 491 18.49 -30.10 0.38
N SER A 492 17.52 -30.08 1.30
CA SER A 492 16.15 -29.64 1.03
C SER A 492 15.92 -28.14 1.24
N ALA A 493 16.92 -27.43 1.77
CA ALA A 493 16.82 -26.02 2.13
C ALA A 493 16.94 -25.09 0.91
N ARG A 494 16.05 -24.09 0.81
CA ARG A 494 16.18 -22.97 -0.13
C ARG A 494 17.42 -22.13 0.17
N ARG A 495 17.85 -21.25 -0.73
CA ARG A 495 19.14 -20.55 -0.62
C ARG A 495 19.37 -19.87 0.73
N LEU A 496 18.39 -19.12 1.25
CA LEU A 496 18.52 -18.45 2.55
C LEU A 496 18.64 -19.46 3.70
N TRP A 497 17.84 -20.51 3.70
CA TRP A 497 17.86 -21.54 4.74
C TRP A 497 19.11 -22.42 4.64
N HIS A 498 19.55 -22.75 3.43
CA HIS A 498 20.78 -23.47 3.17
C HIS A 498 21.97 -22.66 3.68
N TYR A 499 21.99 -21.35 3.40
CA TYR A 499 22.95 -20.43 3.97
C TYR A 499 22.91 -20.43 5.50
N ALA A 500 21.73 -20.27 6.10
CA ALA A 500 21.55 -20.24 7.55
C ALA A 500 22.02 -21.55 8.21
N ILE A 501 21.69 -22.71 7.65
CA ILE A 501 22.13 -24.03 8.13
C ILE A 501 23.66 -24.15 8.05
N THR A 502 24.25 -23.68 6.94
CA THR A 502 25.69 -23.73 6.72
C THR A 502 26.43 -22.88 7.75
N GLU A 503 26.02 -21.62 7.95
CA GLU A 503 26.65 -20.75 8.94
C GLU A 503 26.36 -21.20 10.38
N PHE A 504 25.15 -21.66 10.67
CA PHE A 504 24.79 -22.17 12.00
C PHE A 504 25.67 -23.35 12.40
N SER A 505 25.96 -24.25 11.45
CA SER A 505 26.83 -25.40 11.68
C SER A 505 28.31 -25.02 11.83
N ALA A 506 28.69 -23.80 11.42
CA ALA A 506 30.03 -23.25 11.49
C ALA A 506 30.16 -22.11 12.53
N LEU A 507 29.20 -21.98 13.46
CA LEU A 507 29.21 -20.89 14.44
C LEU A 507 30.49 -20.92 15.29
N PRO A 508 31.21 -19.79 15.42
CA PRO A 508 32.35 -19.71 16.31
C PRO A 508 31.89 -19.75 17.77
N PRO A 509 32.80 -20.13 18.70
CA PRO A 509 32.55 -19.94 20.13
C PRO A 509 32.06 -18.51 20.44
N HIS A 510 30.91 -18.42 21.12
CA HIS A 510 30.17 -17.16 21.33
C HIS A 510 30.91 -16.13 22.20
N ASP A 511 31.93 -16.57 22.94
CA ASP A 511 32.79 -15.79 23.82
C ASP A 511 33.71 -14.81 23.07
N LYS A 512 33.89 -14.99 21.76
CA LYS A 512 34.75 -14.16 20.92
C LYS A 512 34.02 -13.05 20.14
N LEU A 513 32.72 -12.89 20.36
CA LEU A 513 31.90 -11.91 19.63
C LEU A 513 31.75 -10.60 20.43
N ASN A 514 31.56 -9.50 19.71
CA ASN A 514 31.27 -8.20 20.31
C ASN A 514 29.78 -8.14 20.67
N TRP A 515 29.48 -8.25 21.95
CA TRP A 515 28.12 -8.17 22.50
C TRP A 515 27.78 -6.74 22.94
N VAL A 516 26.62 -6.25 22.55
CA VAL A 516 25.98 -5.03 23.06
C VAL A 516 24.75 -5.46 23.86
N GLY A 517 24.86 -5.46 25.18
CA GLY A 517 23.87 -6.13 26.04
C GLY A 517 23.78 -7.62 25.74
N ASP A 518 22.56 -8.11 25.47
CA ASP A 518 22.28 -9.49 25.10
C ASP A 518 22.33 -9.76 23.58
N LEU A 519 22.75 -8.78 22.77
CA LEU A 519 22.73 -8.86 21.31
C LEU A 519 24.14 -8.83 20.72
N ALA A 520 24.39 -9.55 19.63
CA ALA A 520 25.66 -9.50 18.92
C ALA A 520 25.50 -9.56 17.39
N LEU A 521 26.38 -8.87 16.68
CA LEU A 521 26.55 -8.98 15.23
C LEU A 521 27.56 -10.09 14.94
N LEU A 522 27.13 -11.15 14.27
CA LEU A 522 28.01 -12.22 13.80
C LEU A 522 28.72 -11.81 12.51
N LYS A 523 27.95 -11.29 11.55
CA LYS A 523 28.44 -11.01 10.20
C LYS A 523 27.60 -9.93 9.53
N LYS A 524 28.24 -8.97 8.86
CA LYS A 524 27.61 -8.02 7.94
C LYS A 524 28.09 -8.32 6.53
N ARG A 525 27.16 -8.41 5.58
CA ARG A 525 27.45 -8.61 4.15
C ARG A 525 26.67 -7.61 3.34
N SER A 526 27.32 -6.99 2.36
CA SER A 526 26.65 -6.09 1.43
C SER A 526 26.79 -6.63 0.01
N HIS A 527 25.66 -6.79 -0.69
CA HIS A 527 25.66 -7.21 -2.09
C HIS A 527 24.65 -6.35 -2.88
N ARG A 528 25.11 -5.76 -4.00
CA ARG A 528 24.30 -4.88 -4.87
C ARG A 528 23.50 -3.80 -4.12
N GLY A 529 24.13 -3.18 -3.11
CA GLY A 529 23.50 -2.12 -2.31
C GLY A 529 22.45 -2.60 -1.30
N VAL A 530 22.36 -3.90 -1.01
CA VAL A 530 21.53 -4.46 0.07
C VAL A 530 22.45 -5.04 1.14
N SER A 531 22.34 -4.52 2.36
CA SER A 531 23.03 -5.04 3.54
C SER A 531 22.21 -6.15 4.20
N ARG A 532 22.88 -7.26 4.53
CA ARG A 532 22.34 -8.39 5.28
C ARG A 532 23.20 -8.66 6.51
N TYR A 533 22.53 -8.99 7.61
CA TYR A 533 23.13 -9.17 8.93
C TYR A 533 22.83 -10.59 9.43
N ASP A 534 23.83 -11.21 10.02
CA ASP A 534 23.66 -12.42 10.83
C ASP A 534 23.85 -12.00 12.29
N LEU A 535 22.89 -12.35 13.15
CA LEU A 535 22.71 -11.78 14.48
C LEU A 535 22.54 -12.88 15.52
N LEU A 536 23.02 -12.63 16.73
CA LEU A 536 22.82 -13.51 17.88
C LEU A 536 22.13 -12.78 19.02
N GLN A 537 21.30 -13.51 19.78
CA GLN A 537 20.65 -13.02 20.98
C GLN A 537 20.82 -14.02 22.13
N ARG A 538 21.29 -13.55 23.28
CA ARG A 538 21.26 -14.32 24.53
C ARG A 538 19.86 -14.30 25.13
N THR A 539 19.38 -15.46 25.52
CA THR A 539 18.13 -15.63 26.26
C THR A 539 18.37 -16.57 27.45
N PRO A 540 17.50 -16.58 28.46
CA PRO A 540 17.58 -17.56 29.55
C PRO A 540 17.59 -19.02 29.08
N GLN A 541 17.07 -19.30 27.87
CA GLN A 541 16.97 -20.63 27.27
C GLN A 541 18.17 -20.98 26.37
N GLY A 542 19.10 -20.05 26.14
CA GLY A 542 20.26 -20.24 25.28
C GLY A 542 20.46 -19.10 24.27
N VAL A 543 21.38 -19.30 23.32
CA VAL A 543 21.66 -18.33 22.26
C VAL A 543 20.78 -18.62 21.05
N ARG A 544 20.01 -17.63 20.63
CA ARG A 544 19.24 -17.64 19.38
C ARG A 544 20.09 -17.08 18.26
N ALA A 545 20.01 -17.67 17.07
CA ALA A 545 20.78 -17.27 15.89
C ALA A 545 19.86 -16.92 14.72
N PHE A 546 20.04 -15.72 14.18
CA PHE A 546 19.25 -15.17 13.08
C PHE A 546 20.17 -14.90 11.89
N PHE A 547 19.75 -15.31 10.70
CA PHE A 547 20.60 -15.25 9.50
C PHE A 547 19.90 -14.52 8.35
N GLY A 548 20.71 -13.78 7.59
CA GLY A 548 20.26 -13.06 6.39
C GLY A 548 19.25 -11.95 6.67
N VAL A 549 19.23 -11.39 7.88
CA VAL A 549 18.36 -10.30 8.29
C VAL A 549 18.65 -9.08 7.41
N THR A 550 17.65 -8.58 6.71
CA THR A 550 17.78 -7.36 5.89
C THR A 550 17.70 -6.11 6.78
N GLN A 551 18.13 -4.97 6.25
CA GLN A 551 17.99 -3.68 6.94
C GLN A 551 16.56 -3.42 7.43
N ASP A 552 15.55 -3.83 6.65
CA ASP A 552 14.13 -3.68 7.00
C ASP A 552 13.71 -4.47 8.25
N GLY A 553 14.42 -5.55 8.58
CA GLY A 553 14.18 -6.35 9.78
C GLY A 553 14.84 -5.83 11.05
N ILE A 554 15.67 -4.78 10.95
CA ILE A 554 16.39 -4.19 12.07
C ILE A 554 15.52 -3.13 12.77
N HIS A 555 15.32 -3.30 14.07
CA HIS A 555 14.52 -2.37 14.88
C HIS A 555 14.95 -2.36 16.34
N GLY A 556 14.49 -1.36 17.10
CA GLY A 556 14.75 -1.29 18.54
C GLY A 556 16.24 -1.38 18.85
N GLU A 557 16.60 -2.20 19.83
CA GLU A 557 17.99 -2.41 20.27
C GLU A 557 18.90 -3.04 19.20
N TRP A 558 18.35 -3.72 18.19
CA TRP A 558 19.15 -4.24 17.09
C TRP A 558 19.88 -3.13 16.31
N LYS A 559 19.35 -1.90 16.30
CA LYS A 559 20.02 -0.74 15.68
C LYS A 559 21.36 -0.41 16.34
N LEU A 560 21.49 -0.65 17.65
CA LEU A 560 22.72 -0.42 18.41
C LEU A 560 23.82 -1.41 17.99
N VAL A 561 23.43 -2.57 17.49
CA VAL A 561 24.31 -3.70 17.16
C VAL A 561 24.84 -3.62 15.73
N VAL A 562 24.02 -3.15 14.78
CA VAL A 562 24.42 -3.04 13.37
C VAL A 562 25.07 -1.70 12.99
N GLY A 563 24.93 -0.67 13.85
CA GLY A 563 25.42 0.69 13.60
C GLY A 563 24.44 1.55 12.77
N PRO A 564 24.68 2.88 12.68
CA PRO A 564 23.87 3.78 11.85
C PRO A 564 23.96 3.42 10.36
N GLU A 565 22.92 3.80 9.60
CA GLU A 565 22.91 3.63 8.14
C GLU A 565 24.10 4.38 7.52
N GLU A 566 24.88 3.72 6.66
CA GLU A 566 25.79 4.43 5.76
C GLU A 566 24.91 5.12 4.71
N GLU A 567 24.94 6.46 4.72
CA GLU A 567 24.20 7.37 3.82
C GLU A 567 24.50 7.15 2.32
#